data_AF-A0A3D3I685-F1
#
_entry.id   AF-A0A3D3I685-F1
#
_cell.length_a   1.000
_cell.length_b   1.000
_cell.length_c   1.000
_cell.angle_alpha   90.00
_cell.angle_beta   90.00
_cell.angle_gamma   90.00
#
_symmetry.space_group_name_H-M   'P 1'
#
loop_
_entity.id
_entity.type
_entity.pdbx_description
1 polymer ?
#
loop_
_entity_poly.entity_id
_entity_poly.type
_entity_poly.pdbx_seq_one_letter_code
_entity_poly.pdbx_strand_id
1 'polypeptide(L)'
;MIFLNGLLNGQKCDFEVANGRFASILPAGSLAGRGTPSHDLQGLTVLPGFIDAHCHILPTGLDLLKLNLTDCQSRQDVLDAVATALAQGGEGWLHAVQYDQNKYGAHLTRHDLDAVAPDRPVLLRHSNGH
;
A
#
# COMPACT_ATOMS: atom_id res chain seq x y z
N MET A 1 26.40 9.57 -1.01
CA MET A 1 26.00 8.63 -2.08
C MET A 1 26.10 9.36 -3.40
N ILE A 2 26.64 8.70 -4.43
CA ILE A 2 26.80 9.30 -5.76
C ILE A 2 25.89 8.55 -6.73
N PHE A 3 25.18 9.30 -7.56
CA PHE A 3 24.41 8.80 -8.68
C PHE A 3 24.94 9.43 -9.96
N LEU A 4 25.21 8.61 -10.98
CA LEU A 4 25.79 9.07 -12.23
C LEU A 4 24.75 9.02 -13.35
N ASN A 5 24.91 9.87 -14.36
CA ASN A 5 24.16 9.80 -15.61
C ASN A 5 22.62 9.84 -15.48
N GLY A 6 22.04 10.53 -14.50
CA GLY A 6 20.58 10.72 -14.45
C GLY A 6 20.13 11.89 -15.31
N LEU A 7 18.84 11.94 -15.67
CA LEU A 7 18.25 13.09 -16.37
C LEU A 7 17.48 13.99 -15.41
N LEU A 8 17.81 15.28 -15.37
CA LEU A 8 17.01 16.30 -14.69
C LEU A 8 16.61 17.36 -15.72
N ASN A 9 15.31 17.56 -15.93
CA ASN A 9 14.77 18.51 -16.93
C ASN A 9 15.37 18.31 -18.34
N GLY A 10 15.61 17.06 -18.73
CA GLY A 10 16.19 16.69 -20.03
C GLY A 10 17.72 16.82 -20.12
N GLN A 11 18.40 17.25 -19.06
CA GLN A 11 19.86 17.36 -19.02
C GLN A 11 20.47 16.18 -18.27
N LYS A 12 21.58 15.63 -18.80
CA LYS A 12 22.35 14.58 -18.11
C LYS A 12 23.18 15.17 -16.97
N CYS A 13 22.97 14.64 -15.78
CA CYS A 13 23.58 15.10 -14.54
C CYS A 13 24.14 13.93 -13.70
N ASP A 14 25.15 14.23 -12.90
CA ASP A 14 25.56 13.44 -11.75
C ASP A 14 25.02 14.12 -10.47
N PHE A 15 24.60 13.32 -9.49
CA PHE A 15 24.01 13.77 -8.23
C PHE A 15 24.85 13.27 -7.07
N GLU A 16 25.20 14.17 -6.16
CA GLU A 16 25.76 13.83 -4.87
C GLU A 16 24.70 14.04 -3.79
N VAL A 17 24.44 13.00 -3.00
CA VAL A 17 23.49 13.05 -1.88
C VAL A 17 24.26 12.83 -0.58
N ALA A 18 24.11 13.77 0.35
CA ALA A 18 24.68 13.69 1.69
C ALA A 18 23.63 14.14 2.72
N ASN A 19 23.55 13.43 3.85
CA ASN A 19 22.63 13.76 4.95
C ASN A 19 21.17 13.97 4.51
N GLY A 20 20.69 13.13 3.57
CA GLY A 20 19.32 13.19 3.05
C GLY A 20 19.02 14.37 2.13
N ARG A 21 20.04 15.08 1.63
CA ARG A 21 19.89 16.23 0.72
C ARG A 21 20.82 16.10 -0.48
N PHE A 22 20.45 16.72 -1.61
CA PHE A 22 21.39 16.93 -2.71
C PHE A 22 22.50 17.89 -2.25
N ALA A 23 23.72 17.39 -2.14
CA ALA A 23 24.92 18.17 -1.86
C ALA A 23 25.40 18.88 -3.14
N SER A 24 25.28 18.21 -4.29
CA SER A 24 25.57 18.78 -5.60
C SER A 24 24.76 18.12 -6.72
N ILE A 25 24.46 18.91 -7.75
CA ILE A 25 23.93 18.45 -9.04
C ILE A 25 24.87 19.03 -10.10
N LEU A 26 25.59 18.16 -10.80
CA LEU A 26 26.67 18.53 -11.71
C LEU A 26 26.41 17.95 -13.10
N PRO A 27 27.03 18.48 -14.17
CA PRO A 27 27.00 17.83 -15.48
C PRO A 27 27.51 16.38 -15.40
N ALA A 28 26.93 15.49 -16.20
CA ALA A 28 27.34 14.08 -16.21
C ALA A 28 28.85 13.91 -16.47
N GLY A 29 29.47 13.00 -15.72
CA GLY A 29 30.92 12.75 -15.74
C GLY A 29 31.72 13.56 -14.71
N SER A 30 31.10 14.53 -14.02
CA SER A 30 31.78 15.37 -13.02
C SER A 30 32.16 14.62 -11.74
N LEU A 31 31.47 13.52 -11.44
CA LEU A 31 31.70 12.73 -10.23
C LEU A 31 32.35 11.36 -10.49
N ALA A 32 32.59 11.01 -11.77
CA ALA A 32 33.23 9.76 -12.15
C ALA A 32 34.67 9.66 -11.57
N GLY A 33 35.07 8.47 -11.13
CA GLY A 33 36.46 8.20 -10.72
C GLY A 33 36.86 8.72 -9.33
N ARG A 34 35.94 9.28 -8.54
CA ARG A 34 36.21 9.79 -7.17
C ARG A 34 36.45 8.71 -6.10
N GLY A 35 36.59 7.44 -6.49
CA GLY A 35 36.80 6.31 -5.56
C GLY A 35 35.64 6.06 -4.57
N THR A 36 34.52 6.78 -4.71
CA THR A 36 33.34 6.65 -3.87
C THR A 36 32.36 5.69 -4.55
N PRO A 37 31.73 4.75 -3.82
CA PRO A 37 30.68 3.90 -4.37
C PRO A 37 29.58 4.74 -5.04
N SER A 38 29.28 4.41 -6.30
CA SER A 38 28.36 5.16 -7.15
C SER A 38 27.33 4.24 -7.80
N HIS A 39 26.15 4.79 -8.09
CA HIS A 39 25.07 4.12 -8.80
C HIS A 39 24.88 4.77 -10.19
N ASP A 40 24.98 4.00 -11.26
CA ASP A 40 24.68 4.51 -12.60
C ASP A 40 23.17 4.49 -12.85
N LEU A 41 22.59 5.67 -13.14
CA LEU A 41 21.17 5.83 -13.45
C LEU A 41 20.84 5.56 -14.92
N GLN A 42 21.83 5.29 -15.77
CA GLN A 42 21.65 4.84 -17.16
C GLN A 42 20.80 5.78 -18.03
N GLY A 43 20.82 7.09 -17.73
CA GLY A 43 19.99 8.08 -18.42
C GLY A 43 18.52 8.10 -18.02
N LEU A 44 18.14 7.45 -16.92
CA LEU A 44 16.77 7.53 -16.40
C LEU A 44 16.47 8.91 -15.78
N THR A 45 15.21 9.33 -15.86
CA THR A 45 14.74 10.60 -15.32
C THR A 45 14.68 10.59 -13.80
N VAL A 46 15.30 11.60 -13.18
CA VAL A 46 15.24 11.89 -11.75
C VAL A 46 14.15 12.92 -11.51
N LEU A 47 13.19 12.57 -10.64
CA LEU A 47 12.07 13.42 -10.25
C LEU A 47 12.13 13.70 -8.75
N PRO A 48 11.58 14.84 -8.28
CA PRO A 48 11.20 14.97 -6.88
C PRO A 48 10.29 13.81 -6.45
N GLY A 49 10.41 13.37 -5.20
CA GLY A 49 9.46 12.40 -4.64
C GLY A 49 8.04 12.97 -4.65
N PHE A 50 7.03 12.09 -4.75
CA PHE A 50 5.64 12.51 -4.62
C PHE A 50 5.35 13.09 -3.23
N ILE A 51 4.57 14.17 -3.19
CA ILE A 51 4.09 14.80 -1.97
C ILE A 51 2.57 14.76 -1.97
N ASP A 52 1.99 13.97 -1.08
CA ASP A 52 0.56 13.95 -0.83
C ASP A 52 0.23 14.92 0.30
N ALA A 53 -0.41 16.04 -0.05
CA ALA A 53 -0.74 17.11 0.88
C ALA A 53 -1.98 16.82 1.74
N HIS A 54 -2.77 15.80 1.41
CA HIS A 54 -3.97 15.45 2.15
C HIS A 54 -4.26 13.96 2.03
N CYS A 55 -3.88 13.21 3.07
CA CYS A 55 -4.14 11.79 3.15
C CYS A 55 -4.57 11.37 4.56
N HIS A 56 -5.35 10.29 4.62
CA HIS A 56 -5.79 9.67 5.86
C HIS A 56 -4.91 8.46 6.20
N ILE A 57 -3.61 8.70 6.47
CA ILE A 57 -2.60 7.63 6.65
C ILE A 57 -3.00 6.61 7.70
N LEU A 58 -3.51 7.06 8.86
CA LEU A 58 -3.88 6.14 9.95
C LEU A 58 -5.07 5.24 9.54
N PRO A 59 -6.21 5.76 9.07
CA PRO A 59 -7.27 4.92 8.51
C PRO A 59 -6.80 3.97 7.41
N THR A 60 -5.99 4.45 6.46
CA THR A 60 -5.43 3.62 5.38
C THR A 60 -4.59 2.46 5.94
N GLY A 61 -3.67 2.75 6.86
CA GLY A 61 -2.84 1.73 7.50
C GLY A 61 -3.67 0.71 8.30
N LEU A 62 -4.68 1.18 9.04
CA LEU A 62 -5.60 0.30 9.76
C LEU A 62 -6.41 -0.59 8.81
N ASP A 63 -6.78 -0.09 7.63
CA ASP A 63 -7.51 -0.89 6.63
C ASP A 63 -6.66 -1.98 6.00
N LEU A 64 -5.35 -1.75 5.85
CA LEU A 64 -4.41 -2.77 5.36
C LEU A 64 -4.22 -3.94 6.33
N LEU A 65 -4.56 -3.77 7.60
CA LEU A 65 -4.50 -4.81 8.63
C LEU A 65 -5.80 -5.61 8.75
N LYS A 66 -6.87 -5.19 8.07
CA LYS A 66 -8.20 -5.80 8.13
C LYS A 66 -8.34 -6.87 7.06
N LEU A 67 -9.31 -7.76 7.26
CA LEU A 67 -9.70 -8.71 6.22
C LEU A 67 -10.24 -7.93 5.00
N ASN A 68 -9.60 -8.09 3.85
CA ASN A 68 -10.01 -7.43 2.62
C ASN A 68 -10.93 -8.35 1.80
N LEU A 69 -12.15 -7.88 1.52
CA LEU A 69 -13.18 -8.63 0.80
C LEU A 69 -13.33 -8.20 -0.67
N THR A 70 -12.39 -7.42 -1.22
CA THR A 70 -12.45 -6.92 -2.62
C THR A 70 -12.70 -8.03 -3.63
N ASP A 71 -12.09 -9.20 -3.44
CA ASP A 71 -12.16 -10.27 -4.44
C ASP A 71 -13.39 -11.20 -4.29
N CYS A 72 -14.15 -11.08 -3.20
CA CYS A 72 -15.35 -11.87 -2.98
C CYS A 72 -16.46 -11.49 -3.99
N GLN A 73 -16.97 -12.48 -4.72
CA GLN A 73 -18.02 -12.33 -5.74
C GLN A 73 -19.36 -12.96 -5.32
N SER A 74 -19.37 -13.71 -4.22
CA SER A 74 -20.59 -14.34 -3.70
C SER A 74 -20.74 -14.17 -2.19
N ARG A 75 -21.94 -14.46 -1.67
CA ARG A 75 -22.19 -14.56 -0.23
C ARG A 75 -21.26 -15.58 0.41
N GLN A 76 -21.08 -16.73 -0.24
CA GLN A 76 -20.26 -17.82 0.27
C GLN A 76 -18.78 -17.41 0.33
N ASP A 77 -18.28 -16.69 -0.67
CA ASP A 77 -16.89 -16.21 -0.69
C ASP A 77 -16.58 -15.34 0.54
N VAL A 78 -17.52 -14.47 0.93
CA VAL A 78 -17.37 -13.62 2.12
C VAL A 78 -17.36 -14.47 3.39
N LEU A 79 -18.27 -15.44 3.51
CA LEU A 79 -18.36 -16.32 4.66
C LEU A 79 -17.10 -17.20 4.81
N ASP A 80 -16.59 -17.73 3.70
CA ASP A 80 -15.37 -18.54 3.67
C ASP A 80 -14.14 -17.70 4.03
N ALA A 81 -14.07 -16.46 3.54
CA ALA A 81 -13.00 -15.52 3.90
C ALA A 81 -13.03 -15.17 5.40
N VAL A 82 -14.22 -14.94 5.96
CA VAL A 82 -14.41 -14.71 7.40
C VAL A 82 -13.99 -15.95 8.20
N ALA A 83 -14.48 -17.14 7.84
CA ALA A 83 -14.13 -18.38 8.53
C ALA A 83 -12.61 -18.64 8.49
N THR A 84 -11.98 -18.43 7.35
CA THR A 84 -10.53 -18.56 7.18
C THR A 84 -9.76 -17.58 8.07
N ALA A 85 -10.19 -16.32 8.14
CA ALA A 85 -9.55 -15.31 8.98
C ALA A 85 -9.75 -15.58 10.49
N LEU A 86 -10.87 -16.18 10.88
CA LEU A 86 -11.11 -16.61 12.26
C LEU A 86 -10.22 -17.80 12.64
N ALA A 87 -10.04 -18.77 11.74
CA ALA A 87 -9.22 -19.95 11.96
C ALA A 87 -7.73 -19.64 12.15
N GLN A 88 -7.25 -18.50 11.66
CA GLN A 88 -5.89 -18.00 11.90
C GLN A 88 -5.66 -17.51 13.34
N GLY A 89 -6.71 -17.41 14.15
CA GLY A 89 -6.65 -16.96 15.54
C GLY A 89 -6.70 -15.44 15.68
N GLY A 90 -6.35 -14.95 16.87
CA GLY A 90 -6.42 -13.53 17.25
C GLY A 90 -7.54 -13.21 18.24
N GLU A 91 -7.37 -12.09 18.93
CA GLU A 91 -8.27 -11.62 19.99
C GLU A 91 -9.12 -10.44 19.53
N GLY A 92 -10.24 -10.20 20.22
CA GLY A 92 -11.13 -9.08 19.93
C GLY A 92 -11.96 -9.26 18.66
N TRP A 93 -12.30 -8.15 18.01
CA TRP A 93 -13.18 -8.13 16.84
C TRP A 93 -12.42 -8.47 15.55
N LEU A 94 -13.02 -9.28 14.69
CA LEU A 94 -12.58 -9.37 13.30
C LEU A 94 -13.16 -8.19 12.53
N HIS A 95 -12.28 -7.31 12.04
CA HIS A 95 -12.66 -6.22 11.16
C HIS A 95 -12.40 -6.60 9.70
N ALA A 96 -13.39 -6.40 8.85
CA ALA A 96 -13.27 -6.55 7.40
C ALA A 96 -13.65 -5.26 6.67
N VAL A 97 -13.09 -5.08 5.49
CA VAL A 97 -13.30 -3.93 4.62
C VAL A 97 -13.61 -4.38 3.20
N GLN A 98 -14.13 -3.47 2.38
CA GLN A 98 -14.49 -3.74 0.99
C GLN A 98 -15.63 -4.75 0.83
N TYR A 99 -16.47 -4.87 1.86
CA TYR A 99 -17.71 -5.62 1.76
C TYR A 99 -18.62 -4.95 0.71
N ASP A 100 -19.10 -5.72 -0.26
CA ASP A 100 -19.95 -5.20 -1.33
C ASP A 100 -20.93 -6.27 -1.80
N GLN A 101 -22.16 -6.19 -1.31
CA GLN A 101 -23.25 -7.07 -1.72
C GLN A 101 -23.72 -6.86 -3.15
N ASN A 102 -23.42 -5.71 -3.79
CA ASN A 102 -23.94 -5.42 -5.13
C ASN A 102 -23.44 -6.44 -6.15
N LYS A 103 -22.33 -7.12 -5.85
CA LYS A 103 -21.76 -8.21 -6.66
C LYS A 103 -22.65 -9.46 -6.74
N TYR A 104 -23.51 -9.68 -5.73
CA TYR A 104 -24.33 -10.89 -5.61
C TYR A 104 -25.78 -10.63 -5.14
N GLY A 105 -26.20 -9.36 -5.04
CA GLY A 105 -27.60 -8.93 -5.01
C GLY A 105 -28.31 -8.91 -3.65
N ALA A 106 -27.70 -9.38 -2.56
CA ALA A 106 -28.36 -9.36 -1.25
C ALA A 106 -27.36 -9.28 -0.09
N HIS A 107 -27.65 -8.43 0.90
CA HIS A 107 -26.83 -8.30 2.10
C HIS A 107 -26.74 -9.62 2.89
N LEU A 108 -25.60 -9.83 3.54
CA LEU A 108 -25.49 -10.78 4.63
C LEU A 108 -26.28 -10.26 5.83
N THR A 109 -26.85 -11.18 6.58
CA THR A 109 -27.53 -10.94 7.83
C THR A 109 -26.62 -11.27 9.00
N ARG A 110 -26.99 -10.87 10.22
CA ARG A 110 -26.30 -11.31 11.44
C ARG A 110 -26.23 -12.84 11.50
N HIS A 111 -27.30 -13.54 11.13
CA HIS A 111 -27.35 -14.99 11.20
C HIS A 111 -26.37 -15.69 10.25
N ASP A 112 -26.10 -15.12 9.08
CA ASP A 112 -25.06 -15.63 8.18
C ASP A 112 -23.68 -15.57 8.85
N LEU A 113 -23.39 -14.48 9.58
CA LEU A 113 -22.13 -14.30 10.30
C LEU A 113 -22.07 -15.17 11.56
N ASP A 114 -23.16 -15.27 12.32
CA ASP A 114 -23.25 -16.11 13.52
C ASP A 114 -22.92 -17.58 13.19
N ALA A 115 -23.24 -18.05 11.98
CA ALA A 115 -22.94 -19.41 11.53
C ALA A 115 -21.44 -19.71 11.36
N VAL A 116 -20.63 -18.69 11.02
CA VAL A 116 -19.18 -18.84 10.82
C VAL A 116 -18.34 -18.24 11.95
N ALA A 117 -18.94 -17.38 12.78
CA ALA A 117 -18.28 -16.61 13.82
C ALA A 117 -19.05 -16.66 15.17
N PRO A 118 -19.31 -17.85 15.74
CA PRO A 118 -20.17 -17.98 16.91
C PRO A 118 -19.62 -17.29 18.17
N ASP A 119 -18.29 -17.25 18.32
CA ASP A 119 -17.62 -16.81 19.56
C ASP A 119 -16.81 -15.53 19.42
N ARG A 120 -16.66 -15.00 18.19
CA ARG A 120 -15.85 -13.81 17.92
C ARG A 120 -16.64 -12.79 17.10
N PRO A 121 -16.81 -11.55 17.58
CA PRO A 121 -17.59 -10.55 16.87
C PRO A 121 -16.92 -10.15 15.55
N VAL A 122 -17.73 -9.90 14.53
CA VAL A 122 -17.30 -9.53 13.18
C VAL A 122 -17.93 -8.20 12.78
N LEU A 123 -17.12 -7.28 12.26
CA LEU A 123 -17.58 -6.03 11.65
C LEU A 123 -17.19 -6.01 10.17
N LEU A 124 -18.18 -6.01 9.29
CA LEU A 124 -17.98 -5.82 7.85
C LEU A 124 -18.26 -4.36 7.50
N ARG A 125 -17.24 -3.61 7.08
CA ARG A 125 -17.42 -2.24 6.58
C ARG A 125 -17.62 -2.26 5.07
N HIS A 126 -18.71 -1.65 4.61
CA HIS A 126 -19.05 -1.59 3.21
C HIS A 126 -18.01 -0.79 2.40
N SER A 127 -17.84 -1.14 1.12
CA SER A 127 -16.83 -0.58 0.21
C SER A 127 -16.97 0.93 -0.03
N ASN A 128 -18.19 1.47 0.11
CA ASN A 128 -18.47 2.90 0.01
C ASN A 128 -18.08 3.72 1.26
N GLY A 129 -17.63 3.08 2.34
CA GLY A 129 -17.23 3.76 3.58
C GLY A 129 -18.39 4.25 4.46
N HIS A 130 -19.64 3.89 4.15
CA HIS A 130 -20.84 4.16 4.93
C HIS A 130 -21.48 2.86 5.42
#